data_AF-A0AAV1V2A4-F1
#
_entry.id   AF-A0AAV1V2A4-F1
#
_cell.length_a   1.000
_cell.length_b   1.000
_cell.length_c   1.000
_cell.angle_alpha   90.00
_cell.angle_beta   90.00
_cell.angle_gamma   90.00
#
_symmetry.space_group_name_H-M   'P 1'
#
loop_
_entity.id
_entity.type
_entity.pdbx_description
1 polymer ?
#
loop_
_entity_poly.entity_id
_entity_poly.type
_entity_poly.pdbx_seq_one_letter_code
_entity_poly.pdbx_strand_id
1 'polypeptide(L)'
;MAVVNDVSPIIASTLKEAGLPFSPSDIVGRFGVDYVWRAMDLMKERVSALPEFGPLCAPFFMDPDLSSSVARHMEAAHIDESTADLVAEVRSNLRNLSDEEFTPDCITKSIKAVANSRKLGLKKVLMPIRYYLTGMDVGAGLGDTIELLGRETMLRRLKLE
;
A
#
# COMPACT_ATOMS: atom_id res chain seq x y z
N MET A 1 2.25 -6.84 22.89
CA MET A 1 0.82 -6.58 23.20
C MET A 1 0.58 -5.14 23.63
N ALA A 2 1.31 -4.60 24.63
CA ALA A 2 1.08 -3.23 25.13
C ALA A 2 1.02 -2.17 24.02
N VAL A 3 2.01 -2.13 23.13
CA VAL A 3 2.05 -1.10 22.08
C VAL A 3 0.91 -1.23 21.07
N VAL A 4 0.48 -2.45 20.73
CA VAL A 4 -0.68 -2.66 19.81
C VAL A 4 -1.99 -2.21 20.45
N ASN A 5 -2.13 -2.33 21.77
CA ASN A 5 -3.29 -1.81 22.50
C ASN A 5 -3.36 -0.28 22.46
N ASP A 6 -2.22 0.40 22.41
CA ASP A 6 -2.16 1.87 22.36
C ASP A 6 -2.53 2.41 20.97
N VAL A 7 -2.28 1.63 19.92
CA VAL A 7 -2.40 2.11 18.54
C VAL A 7 -3.60 1.55 17.78
N SER A 8 -4.11 0.38 18.15
CA SER A 8 -5.34 -0.17 17.56
C SER A 8 -6.58 0.75 17.68
N PRO A 9 -6.74 1.59 18.73
CA PRO A 9 -7.78 2.61 18.76
C PRO A 9 -7.66 3.67 17.66
N ILE A 10 -6.43 4.04 17.27
CA ILE A 10 -6.19 5.01 16.19
C ILE A 10 -6.71 4.44 14.87
N ILE A 11 -6.34 3.19 14.56
CA ILE A 11 -6.80 2.51 13.34
C ILE A 11 -8.32 2.31 13.37
N ALA A 12 -8.89 1.90 14.51
CA ALA A 12 -10.34 1.74 14.65
C ALA A 12 -11.10 3.04 14.38
N SER A 13 -10.60 4.18 14.87
CA SER A 13 -11.19 5.50 14.57
C SER A 13 -11.16 5.80 13.07
N THR A 14 -10.02 5.61 12.42
CA THR A 14 -9.87 5.86 10.98
C THR A 14 -10.78 4.96 10.14
N LEU A 15 -10.86 3.66 10.46
CA LEU A 15 -11.73 2.74 9.73
C LEU A 15 -13.21 3.10 9.95
N LYS A 16 -13.59 3.53 11.16
CA LYS A 16 -14.95 4.00 11.46
C LYS A 16 -15.32 5.24 10.66
N GLU A 17 -14.40 6.21 10.54
CA GLU A 17 -14.58 7.41 9.70
C GLU A 17 -14.73 7.03 8.22
N ALA A 18 -14.06 5.97 7.78
CA ALA A 18 -14.20 5.39 6.45
C ALA A 18 -15.43 4.47 6.27
N GLY A 19 -16.34 4.41 7.26
CA GLY A 19 -17.58 3.63 7.21
C GLY A 19 -17.43 2.14 7.56
N LEU A 20 -16.27 1.72 8.06
CA LEU A 20 -15.99 0.36 8.51
C LEU A 20 -16.00 0.32 10.05
N PRO A 21 -17.08 -0.14 10.71
CA PRO A 21 -17.26 -0.01 12.15
C PRO A 21 -16.47 -1.06 12.96
N PHE A 22 -15.16 -1.18 12.73
CA PHE A 22 -14.30 -2.08 13.48
C PHE A 22 -13.96 -1.51 14.85
N SER A 23 -14.08 -2.34 15.88
CA SER A 23 -13.46 -2.10 17.18
C SER A 23 -11.96 -2.42 17.15
N PRO A 24 -11.16 -1.95 18.12
CA PRO A 24 -9.76 -2.35 18.24
C PRO A 24 -9.56 -3.87 18.32
N SER A 25 -10.46 -4.57 19.01
CA SER A 25 -10.46 -6.04 19.07
C SER A 25 -10.76 -6.70 17.73
N ASP A 26 -11.63 -6.12 16.90
CA ASP A 26 -11.93 -6.68 15.57
C ASP A 26 -10.71 -6.58 14.65
N ILE A 27 -9.96 -5.48 14.73
CA ILE A 27 -8.72 -5.28 13.95
C ILE A 27 -7.70 -6.35 14.34
N VAL A 28 -7.41 -6.49 15.62
CA VAL A 28 -6.43 -7.48 16.11
C VAL A 28 -6.92 -8.90 15.83
N GLY A 29 -8.21 -9.18 16.00
CA GLY A 29 -8.79 -10.49 15.72
C GLY A 29 -8.73 -10.87 14.24
N ARG A 30 -8.90 -9.90 13.33
CA ARG A 30 -8.89 -10.13 11.88
C ARG A 30 -7.48 -10.18 11.29
N PHE A 31 -6.60 -9.26 11.67
CA PHE A 31 -5.29 -9.10 11.04
C PHE A 31 -4.15 -9.72 11.86
N GLY A 32 -4.37 -9.95 13.16
CA GLY A 32 -3.33 -10.41 14.07
C GLY A 32 -2.44 -9.28 14.58
N VAL A 33 -1.86 -9.50 15.78
CA VAL A 33 -1.03 -8.51 16.48
C VAL A 33 0.21 -8.11 15.67
N ASP A 34 0.87 -9.09 15.04
CA ASP A 34 2.11 -8.86 14.29
C ASP A 34 1.87 -7.99 13.05
N TYR A 35 0.82 -8.28 12.27
CA TYR A 35 0.46 -7.49 11.10
C TYR A 35 0.18 -6.03 11.46
N VAL A 36 -0.64 -5.81 12.50
CA VAL A 36 -0.99 -4.47 12.98
C VAL A 36 0.28 -3.72 13.41
N TRP A 37 1.16 -4.38 14.16
CA TRP A 37 2.43 -3.79 14.56
C TRP A 37 3.29 -3.39 13.35
N ARG A 38 3.49 -4.32 12.40
CA ARG A 38 4.31 -4.09 11.21
C ARG A 38 3.77 -2.95 10.33
N ALA A 39 2.46 -2.85 10.15
CA ALA A 39 1.84 -1.77 9.38
C ALA A 39 2.15 -0.39 9.98
N MET A 40 2.11 -0.31 11.30
CA MET A 40 2.34 0.93 12.02
C MET A 40 3.82 1.27 12.12
N ASP A 41 4.67 0.28 12.39
CA ASP A 41 6.12 0.45 12.42
C ASP A 41 6.65 0.94 11.06
N LEU A 42 6.09 0.42 9.97
CA LEU A 42 6.45 0.79 8.61
C LEU A 42 6.12 2.26 8.28
N MET A 43 5.10 2.82 8.91
CA MET A 43 4.62 4.18 8.64
C MET A 43 5.06 5.22 9.68
N LYS A 44 5.55 4.81 10.86
CA LYS A 44 5.89 5.74 11.97
C LYS A 44 6.86 6.85 11.54
N GLU A 45 7.84 6.55 10.70
CA GLU A 45 8.84 7.49 10.18
C GLU A 45 8.30 8.39 9.04
N ARG A 46 7.01 8.30 8.72
CA ARG A 46 6.32 9.11 7.71
C ARG A 46 5.27 10.03 8.34
N VAL A 47 5.01 9.88 9.64
CA VAL A 47 4.01 10.67 10.36
C VAL A 47 4.62 12.02 10.71
N SER A 48 4.01 13.11 10.23
CA SER A 48 4.40 14.46 10.63
C SER A 48 3.60 14.95 11.84
N ALA A 49 2.33 14.53 11.93
CA ALA A 49 1.45 14.79 13.06
C ALA A 49 0.64 13.55 13.43
N LEU A 50 0.42 13.32 14.73
CA LEU A 50 -0.28 12.12 15.23
C LEU A 50 -1.66 11.85 14.58
N PRO A 51 -2.51 12.86 14.29
CA PRO A 51 -3.79 12.63 13.60
C PRO A 51 -3.66 12.03 12.19
N GLU A 52 -2.50 12.17 11.54
CA GLU A 52 -2.24 11.62 10.20
C GLU A 52 -1.91 10.13 10.24
N PHE A 53 -1.52 9.60 11.41
CA PHE A 53 -0.97 8.26 11.50
C PHE A 53 -1.98 7.17 11.14
N GLY A 54 -3.21 7.29 11.63
CA GLY A 54 -4.31 6.38 11.30
C GLY A 54 -4.59 6.35 9.80
N PRO A 55 -4.89 7.51 9.16
CA PRO A 55 -5.05 7.61 7.71
C PRO A 55 -3.89 7.05 6.90
N LEU A 56 -2.63 7.31 7.31
CA LEU A 56 -1.44 6.76 6.67
C LEU A 56 -1.38 5.22 6.70
N CYS A 57 -1.93 4.59 7.75
CA CYS A 57 -1.95 3.14 7.87
C CYS A 57 -3.19 2.49 7.25
N ALA A 58 -4.24 3.26 6.94
CA ALA A 58 -5.53 2.73 6.48
C ALA A 58 -5.41 1.75 5.29
N PRO A 59 -4.55 1.97 4.27
CA PRO A 59 -4.43 1.05 3.14
C PRO A 59 -4.01 -0.38 3.48
N PHE A 60 -3.42 -0.61 4.66
CA PHE A 60 -3.09 -1.97 5.12
C PHE A 60 -4.32 -2.73 5.66
N PHE A 61 -5.38 -2.02 6.04
CA PHE A 61 -6.56 -2.61 6.69
C PHE A 61 -7.83 -2.53 5.82
N MET A 62 -7.83 -1.69 4.80
CA MET A 62 -8.94 -1.55 3.84
C MET A 62 -8.44 -1.18 2.46
N ASP A 63 -9.32 -1.28 1.46
CA ASP A 63 -8.99 -0.81 0.10
C ASP A 63 -8.89 0.70 0.04
N PRO A 64 -7.98 1.22 -0.80
CA PRO A 64 -7.76 2.65 -0.90
C PRO A 64 -8.95 3.36 -1.55
N ASP A 65 -9.29 4.54 -1.04
CA ASP A 65 -10.25 5.44 -1.69
C ASP A 65 -9.57 6.22 -2.82
N LEU A 66 -9.67 5.67 -4.03
CA LEU A 66 -9.15 6.33 -5.25
C LEU A 66 -9.98 7.55 -5.67
N SER A 67 -11.12 7.81 -5.01
CA SER A 67 -11.91 9.02 -5.21
C SER A 67 -11.51 10.16 -4.25
N SER A 68 -10.55 9.94 -3.34
CA SER A 68 -10.06 11.00 -2.45
C SER A 68 -9.41 12.15 -3.21
N SER A 69 -9.32 13.33 -2.58
CA SER A 69 -8.64 14.48 -3.20
C SER A 69 -7.17 14.18 -3.51
N VAL A 70 -6.47 13.46 -2.64
CA VAL A 70 -5.08 13.04 -2.85
C VAL A 70 -4.98 12.09 -4.05
N ALA A 71 -5.80 11.06 -4.10
CA ALA A 71 -5.81 10.09 -5.18
C ALA A 71 -6.11 10.76 -6.54
N ARG A 72 -7.08 11.67 -6.62
CA ARG A 72 -7.36 12.42 -7.86
C ARG A 72 -6.19 13.29 -8.33
N HIS A 73 -5.44 13.90 -7.41
CA HIS A 73 -4.23 14.64 -7.78
C HIS A 73 -3.13 13.71 -8.30
N MET A 74 -2.95 12.54 -7.67
CA MET A 74 -2.03 11.52 -8.15
C MET A 74 -2.42 11.00 -9.54
N GLU A 75 -3.71 10.76 -9.75
CA GLU A 75 -4.26 10.32 -11.03
C GLU A 75 -3.87 11.29 -12.13
N ALA A 76 -4.20 12.57 -11.96
CA ALA A 76 -3.87 13.62 -12.93
C ALA A 76 -2.35 13.79 -13.16
N ALA A 77 -1.51 13.52 -12.14
CA ALA A 77 -0.07 13.72 -12.21
C ALA A 77 0.70 12.51 -12.77
N HIS A 78 0.17 11.29 -12.62
CA HIS A 78 0.94 10.06 -12.79
C HIS A 78 0.29 9.01 -13.67
N ILE A 79 -1.02 9.12 -13.93
CA ILE A 79 -1.79 8.15 -14.70
C ILE A 79 -2.09 8.74 -16.09
N ASP A 80 -1.82 7.95 -17.13
CA ASP A 80 -2.03 8.28 -18.54
C ASP A 80 -2.38 7.01 -19.34
N GLU A 81 -2.53 7.12 -20.66
CA GLU A 81 -2.88 5.97 -21.51
C GLU A 81 -1.88 4.81 -21.45
N SER A 82 -0.61 5.07 -21.11
CA SER A 82 0.44 4.04 -21.03
C SER A 82 0.45 3.29 -19.70
N THR A 83 -0.28 3.81 -18.72
CA THR A 83 -0.23 3.33 -17.34
C THR A 83 -0.84 1.95 -17.19
N ALA A 84 -1.88 1.63 -17.97
CA ALA A 84 -2.55 0.34 -17.89
C ALA A 84 -1.59 -0.82 -18.20
N ASP A 85 -0.89 -0.73 -19.32
CA ASP A 85 0.10 -1.73 -19.73
C ASP A 85 1.28 -1.81 -18.76
N LEU A 86 1.70 -0.67 -18.21
CA LEU A 86 2.80 -0.61 -17.24
C LEU A 86 2.46 -1.36 -15.95
N VAL A 87 1.28 -1.10 -15.39
CA VAL A 87 0.80 -1.74 -14.17
C VAL A 87 0.56 -3.23 -14.39
N ALA A 88 0.01 -3.61 -15.56
CA ALA A 88 -0.17 -5.00 -15.92
C ALA A 88 1.16 -5.79 -15.99
N GLU A 89 2.22 -5.18 -16.54
CA GLU A 89 3.56 -5.79 -16.58
C GLU A 89 4.15 -5.96 -15.16
N VAL A 90 4.09 -4.92 -14.32
CA VAL A 90 4.54 -5.00 -12.92
C VAL A 90 3.77 -6.09 -12.17
N ARG A 91 2.43 -6.10 -12.28
CA ARG A 91 1.57 -7.11 -11.67
C ARG A 91 1.94 -8.52 -12.12
N SER A 92 2.19 -8.72 -13.41
CA SER A 92 2.59 -10.03 -13.95
C SER A 92 3.94 -10.49 -13.39
N ASN A 93 4.94 -9.60 -13.34
CA ASN A 93 6.26 -9.92 -12.79
C ASN A 93 6.18 -10.26 -11.29
N LEU A 94 5.42 -9.49 -10.51
CA LEU A 94 5.22 -9.74 -9.08
C LEU A 94 4.43 -11.02 -8.81
N ARG A 95 3.45 -11.36 -9.66
CA ARG A 95 2.72 -12.63 -9.57
C ARG A 95 3.65 -13.84 -9.67
N ASN A 96 4.67 -13.75 -10.52
CA ASN A 96 5.55 -14.86 -10.85
C ASN A 96 6.71 -15.06 -9.87
N LEU A 97 6.91 -14.15 -8.90
CA LEU A 97 7.88 -14.36 -7.82
C LEU A 97 7.48 -15.59 -7.00
N SER A 98 8.43 -16.46 -6.64
CA SER A 98 8.17 -17.53 -5.67
C SER A 98 7.83 -16.95 -4.29
N ASP A 99 7.45 -17.79 -3.32
CA ASP A 99 7.20 -17.34 -1.96
C ASP A 99 8.50 -16.91 -1.25
N GLU A 100 9.61 -17.58 -1.54
CA GLU A 100 10.95 -17.18 -1.07
C GLU A 100 11.43 -15.87 -1.70
N GLU A 101 10.98 -15.56 -2.91
CA GLU A 101 11.30 -14.31 -3.60
C GLU A 101 10.34 -13.17 -3.25
N PHE A 102 9.25 -13.40 -2.52
CA PHE A 102 8.29 -12.36 -2.14
C PHE A 102 8.79 -11.53 -0.95
N THR A 103 9.97 -10.93 -1.12
CA THR A 103 10.65 -10.08 -0.14
C THR A 103 10.73 -8.63 -0.64
N PRO A 104 10.86 -7.63 0.25
CA PRO A 104 10.88 -6.22 -0.14
C PRO A 104 11.92 -5.88 -1.20
N ASP A 105 13.12 -6.47 -1.11
CA ASP A 105 14.22 -6.25 -2.05
C ASP A 105 13.93 -6.83 -3.43
N CYS A 106 13.44 -8.07 -3.49
CA CYS A 106 13.08 -8.72 -4.75
C CYS A 106 11.90 -8.03 -5.44
N ILE A 107 10.88 -7.63 -4.68
CA ILE A 107 9.76 -6.82 -5.18
C ILE A 107 10.26 -5.49 -5.76
N THR A 108 11.10 -4.78 -5.00
CA THR A 108 11.66 -3.49 -5.45
C THR A 108 12.51 -3.67 -6.71
N LYS A 109 13.32 -4.73 -6.78
CA LYS A 109 14.13 -5.07 -7.94
C LYS A 109 13.26 -5.38 -9.17
N SER A 110 12.18 -6.13 -8.98
CA SER A 110 11.21 -6.45 -10.03
C SER A 110 10.57 -5.20 -10.63
N ILE A 111 10.12 -4.25 -9.79
CA ILE A 111 9.56 -2.97 -10.25
C ILE A 111 10.61 -2.13 -10.99
N LYS A 112 11.84 -2.07 -10.48
CA LYS A 112 12.96 -1.37 -11.14
C LYS A 112 13.31 -1.99 -12.50
N ALA A 113 13.19 -3.30 -12.65
CA ALA A 113 13.43 -3.97 -13.93
C ALA A 113 12.45 -3.52 -15.02
N VAL A 114 11.18 -3.28 -14.68
CA VAL A 114 10.17 -2.73 -15.62
C VAL A 114 10.51 -1.30 -16.02
N ALA A 115 10.96 -0.46 -15.08
CA ALA A 115 11.41 0.89 -15.41
C ALA A 115 12.58 0.87 -16.40
N ASN A 116 13.55 -0.03 -16.17
CA ASN A 116 14.71 -0.19 -17.03
C ASN A 116 14.36 -0.75 -18.42
N SER A 117 13.51 -1.79 -18.50
CA SER A 117 13.11 -2.40 -19.77
C SER A 117 12.39 -1.40 -20.67
N ARG A 118 11.54 -0.55 -20.08
CA ARG A 118 10.80 0.51 -20.78
C ARG A 118 11.58 1.81 -20.96
N LYS A 119 12.82 1.91 -20.43
CA LYS A 119 13.64 3.13 -20.43
C LYS A 119 12.91 4.33 -19.80
N LEU A 120 12.11 4.08 -18.77
CA LEU A 120 11.36 5.10 -18.04
C LEU A 120 12.09 5.51 -16.76
N GLY A 121 11.92 6.76 -16.35
CA GLY A 121 12.35 7.20 -15.03
C GLY A 121 11.59 6.43 -13.94
N LEU A 122 12.27 6.02 -12.88
CA LEU A 122 11.71 5.14 -11.84
C LEU A 122 10.40 5.69 -11.22
N LYS A 123 10.29 7.01 -11.04
CA LYS A 123 9.06 7.66 -10.53
C LYS A 123 7.84 7.39 -11.42
N LYS A 124 8.03 7.29 -12.74
CA LYS A 124 6.94 7.01 -13.70
C LYS A 124 6.37 5.60 -13.54
N VAL A 125 7.12 4.68 -12.92
CA VAL A 125 6.64 3.33 -12.58
C VAL A 125 6.16 3.23 -11.14
N LEU A 126 6.90 3.79 -10.18
CA LEU A 126 6.54 3.69 -8.77
C LEU A 126 5.22 4.40 -8.44
N MET A 127 4.96 5.58 -9.00
CA MET A 127 3.80 6.37 -8.61
C MET A 127 2.46 5.75 -9.04
N PRO A 128 2.31 5.20 -10.27
CA PRO A 128 1.11 4.44 -10.61
C PRO A 128 0.86 3.23 -9.71
N ILE A 129 1.92 2.47 -9.39
CA ILE A 129 1.79 1.30 -8.49
C ILE A 129 1.36 1.73 -7.09
N ARG A 130 1.97 2.80 -6.56
CA ARG A 130 1.55 3.37 -5.26
C ARG A 130 0.10 3.85 -5.30
N TYR A 131 -0.29 4.57 -6.35
CA TYR A 131 -1.67 5.03 -6.52
C TYR A 131 -2.67 3.89 -6.38
N TYR A 132 -2.53 2.80 -7.14
CA TYR A 132 -3.47 1.69 -7.07
C TYR A 132 -3.41 0.90 -5.75
N LEU A 133 -2.24 0.84 -5.09
CA LEU A 133 -2.10 0.09 -3.84
C LEU A 133 -2.59 0.87 -2.62
N THR A 134 -2.39 2.19 -2.59
CA THR A 134 -2.61 2.99 -1.38
C THR A 134 -3.48 4.23 -1.59
N GLY A 135 -3.61 4.75 -2.80
CA GLY A 135 -4.29 6.03 -3.06
C GLY A 135 -3.60 7.24 -2.41
N MET A 136 -2.35 7.08 -1.98
CA MET A 136 -1.57 8.07 -1.23
C MET A 136 -0.24 8.34 -1.90
N ASP A 137 0.21 9.60 -1.93
CA ASP A 137 1.49 10.00 -2.52
C ASP A 137 2.68 9.81 -1.56
N VAL A 138 2.41 9.86 -0.26
CA VAL A 138 3.37 9.56 0.82
C VAL A 138 3.18 8.14 1.33
N GLY A 139 4.30 7.47 1.61
CA GLY A 139 4.29 6.22 2.38
C GLY A 139 5.66 5.55 2.46
N ALA A 140 5.65 4.33 2.99
CA ALA A 140 6.85 3.51 3.07
C ALA A 140 7.33 3.02 1.69
N GLY A 141 8.46 2.32 1.67
CA GLY A 141 8.97 1.68 0.45
C GLY A 141 7.92 0.78 -0.19
N LEU A 142 7.82 0.78 -1.52
CA LEU A 142 6.84 -0.06 -2.21
C LEU A 142 7.11 -1.55 -2.03
N GLY A 143 8.38 -1.96 -1.91
CA GLY A 143 8.75 -3.33 -1.56
C GLY A 143 8.12 -3.78 -0.25
N ASP A 144 8.36 -3.03 0.83
CA ASP A 144 7.81 -3.33 2.17
C ASP A 144 6.28 -3.25 2.18
N THR A 145 5.72 -2.26 1.48
CA THR A 145 4.27 -2.07 1.39
C THR A 145 3.61 -3.28 0.72
N ILE A 146 4.17 -3.77 -0.39
CA ILE A 146 3.63 -4.92 -1.13
C ILE A 146 3.82 -6.22 -0.35
N GLU A 147 4.99 -6.42 0.27
CA GLU A 147 5.23 -7.61 1.10
C GLU A 147 4.21 -7.67 2.24
N LEU A 148 4.00 -6.56 2.96
CA LEU A 148 3.05 -6.52 4.05
C LEU A 148 1.58 -6.61 3.59
N LEU A 149 1.20 -6.00 2.46
CA LEU A 149 -0.16 -6.19 1.90
C LEU A 149 -0.43 -7.65 1.53
N GLY A 150 0.62 -8.39 1.21
CA GLY A 150 0.55 -9.75 0.71
C GLY A 150 0.18 -9.80 -0.78
N ARG A 151 0.52 -10.94 -1.39
CA ARG A 151 0.38 -11.19 -2.82
C ARG A 151 -1.06 -11.00 -3.32
N GLU A 152 -2.03 -11.60 -2.64
CA GLU A 152 -3.45 -11.57 -3.06
C GLU A 152 -4.01 -10.14 -3.08
N THR A 153 -3.77 -9.36 -2.03
CA THR A 153 -4.22 -7.96 -1.95
C THR A 153 -3.57 -7.12 -3.05
N MET A 154 -2.25 -7.26 -3.24
CA MET A 154 -1.53 -6.55 -4.29
C MET A 154 -2.06 -6.90 -5.68
N LEU A 155 -2.24 -8.19 -6.00
CA LEU A 155 -2.70 -8.63 -7.31
C LEU A 155 -4.13 -8.18 -7.63
N ARG A 156 -4.99 -8.13 -6.60
CA ARG A 156 -6.37 -7.65 -6.71
C ARG A 156 -6.41 -6.14 -6.94
N ARG A 157 -5.62 -5.35 -6.19
CA ARG A 157 -5.58 -3.88 -6.33
C ARG A 157 -4.92 -3.41 -7.63
N LEU A 158 -3.94 -4.15 -8.15
CA LEU A 158 -3.31 -3.86 -9.43
C LEU A 158 -4.06 -4.45 -10.64
N LYS A 159 -5.24 -5.07 -10.43
CA LYS A 159 -6.08 -5.51 -11.54
C LYS A 159 -6.82 -4.29 -12.08
N LEU A 160 -6.40 -3.83 -13.25
CA LEU A 160 -7.07 -2.77 -14.00
C LEU A 160 -8.19 -3.41 -14.84
N GLU A 161 -9.37 -2.82 -14.79
CA GLU A 161 -10.54 -3.20 -15.61
C GLU A 161 -10.70 -2.26 -16.80
#